data_AF-A0A947AF32-F1
#
_entry.id   AF-A0A947AF32-F1
#
_cell.length_a   1.000
_cell.length_b   1.000
_cell.length_c   1.000
_cell.angle_alpha   90.00
_cell.angle_beta   90.00
_cell.angle_gamma   90.00
#
_symmetry.space_group_name_H-M   'P 1'
#
loop_
_entity.id
_entity.type
_entity.pdbx_description
1 polymer ?
#
loop_
_entity_poly.entity_id
_entity_poly.type
_entity_poly.pdbx_seq_one_letter_code
_entity_poly.pdbx_strand_id
1 'polypeptide(L)'
;MDKSLFFFVLIGVGFLYFITQFVGDIQEDDKFQNDEYKQKHQYDHYQTVDSIGREILDMTGAPVGTQVQAWNNSALKTDFLTLFPDFSEMKIFVRERVRGDALQSKLNAAVDNVESQYFSGAMNAEQAKRELDLLK
;
A
#
# COMPACT_ATOMS: atom_id res chain seq x y z
N MET A 1 36.60 -18.64 -6.50
CA MET A 1 35.19 -18.30 -6.28
C MET A 1 35.15 -16.80 -6.00
N ASP A 2 34.56 -16.03 -6.90
CA ASP A 2 34.59 -14.56 -6.82
C ASP A 2 33.84 -14.06 -5.58
N LYS A 3 34.39 -13.00 -4.96
CA LYS A 3 33.84 -12.39 -3.75
C LYS A 3 32.38 -11.98 -3.91
N SER A 4 31.96 -11.67 -5.14
CA SER A 4 30.56 -11.34 -5.50
C SER A 4 29.58 -12.50 -5.26
N LEU A 5 29.98 -13.74 -5.56
CA LEU A 5 29.11 -14.91 -5.44
C LEU A 5 28.84 -15.26 -3.96
N PHE A 6 29.81 -14.97 -3.08
CA PHE A 6 29.66 -15.14 -1.64
C PHE A 6 28.60 -14.20 -1.03
N PHE A 7 28.53 -12.95 -1.51
CA PHE A 7 27.49 -12.01 -1.05
C PHE A 7 26.08 -12.41 -1.48
N PHE A 8 25.90 -12.95 -2.69
CA PHE A 8 24.59 -13.42 -3.15
C PHE A 8 24.07 -14.60 -2.32
N VAL A 9 24.94 -15.53 -1.92
CA VAL A 9 24.54 -16.65 -1.04
C VAL A 9 24.23 -16.16 0.37
N LEU A 10 24.98 -15.19 0.89
CA LEU A 10 24.78 -14.65 2.24
C LEU A 10 23.47 -13.85 2.34
N ILE A 11 23.14 -13.06 1.32
CA ILE A 11 21.85 -12.36 1.19
C ILE A 11 20.71 -13.38 1.00
N GLY A 12 20.91 -14.41 0.17
CA GLY A 12 19.90 -15.44 -0.09
C GLY A 12 19.54 -16.26 1.15
N VAL A 13 20.52 -16.66 1.96
CA VAL A 13 20.28 -17.41 3.20
C VAL A 13 19.63 -16.53 4.28
N GLY A 14 20.01 -15.25 4.38
CA GLY A 14 19.35 -14.29 5.28
C GLY A 14 17.89 -14.03 4.88
N PHE A 15 17.62 -13.93 3.58
CA PHE A 15 16.26 -13.75 3.06
C PHE A 15 15.39 -14.99 3.28
N LEU A 16 15.94 -16.19 3.13
CA LEU A 16 15.23 -17.43 3.44
C LEU A 16 14.91 -17.54 4.94
N TYR A 17 15.84 -17.19 5.83
CA TYR A 17 15.58 -17.19 7.27
C TYR A 17 14.48 -16.19 7.65
N PHE A 18 14.46 -15.02 7.00
CA PHE A 18 13.40 -14.01 7.17
C PHE A 18 12.03 -14.53 6.71
N ILE A 19 11.94 -15.16 5.54
CA ILE A 19 10.68 -15.77 5.07
C ILE A 19 10.23 -16.90 6.01
N THR A 20 11.15 -17.76 6.47
CA THR A 20 10.78 -18.86 7.38
C THR A 20 10.39 -18.41 8.78
N GLN A 21 10.92 -17.29 9.29
CA GLN A 21 10.44 -16.68 10.54
C GLN A 21 9.06 -16.03 10.35
N PHE A 22 8.78 -15.45 9.18
CA PHE A 22 7.48 -14.87 8.86
C PHE A 22 6.38 -15.94 8.62
N VAL A 23 6.76 -17.12 8.12
CA VAL A 23 5.85 -18.25 7.84
C VAL A 23 5.78 -19.26 8.99
N GLY A 24 6.81 -19.33 9.83
CA GLY A 24 6.93 -20.29 10.94
C GLY A 24 6.00 -20.05 12.12
N ASP A 25 5.40 -18.87 12.23
CA ASP A 25 4.41 -18.54 13.27
C ASP A 25 2.97 -18.93 12.85
N ILE A 26 2.81 -19.64 11.71
CA ILE A 26 1.51 -20.03 11.11
C ILE A 26 1.22 -21.53 11.34
N GLN A 27 1.60 -22.10 12.49
CA GLN A 27 1.06 -23.40 12.90
C GLN A 27 0.73 -23.44 14.39
N GLU A 28 -0.54 -23.20 14.74
CA GLU A 28 -1.40 -24.18 15.41
C GLU A 28 -2.88 -23.74 15.35
N ASP A 29 -3.73 -24.67 14.91
CA ASP A 29 -5.20 -24.80 15.03
C ASP A 29 -6.12 -23.58 14.84
N ASP A 30 -6.76 -23.50 13.65
CA ASP A 30 -8.21 -23.22 13.44
C ASP A 30 -8.47 -22.96 11.95
N LYS A 31 -8.23 -24.01 11.14
CA LYS A 31 -8.34 -23.95 9.68
C LYS A 31 -9.81 -23.73 9.26
N PHE A 32 -10.00 -22.75 8.37
CA PHE A 32 -11.17 -22.52 7.49
C PHE A 32 -12.21 -21.44 7.84
N GLN A 33 -12.14 -20.72 8.97
CA GLN A 33 -13.07 -19.60 9.21
C GLN A 33 -12.44 -18.21 9.32
N ASN A 34 -11.11 -18.09 9.37
CA ASN A 34 -10.46 -16.86 9.79
C ASN A 34 -9.44 -16.26 8.80
N ASP A 35 -9.20 -16.89 7.64
CA ASP A 35 -8.15 -16.41 6.73
C ASP A 35 -8.51 -15.06 6.08
N GLU A 36 -9.77 -14.88 5.67
CA GLU A 36 -10.26 -13.62 5.11
C GLU A 36 -10.27 -12.50 6.17
N TYR A 37 -10.68 -12.82 7.41
CA TYR A 37 -10.65 -11.89 8.53
C TYR A 37 -9.21 -11.47 8.86
N LYS A 38 -8.29 -12.43 8.99
CA LYS A 38 -6.87 -12.16 9.22
C LYS A 38 -6.26 -11.32 8.10
N GLN A 39 -6.58 -11.61 6.84
CA GLN A 39 -6.11 -10.81 5.70
C GLN A 39 -6.67 -9.39 5.68
N LYS A 40 -7.94 -9.21 6.08
CA LYS A 40 -8.57 -7.89 6.12
C LYS A 40 -8.02 -7.01 7.25
N HIS A 41 -7.70 -7.62 8.38
CA HIS A 41 -7.25 -6.92 9.59
C HIS A 41 -5.71 -6.89 9.78
N GLN A 42 -4.94 -7.51 8.87
CA GLN A 42 -3.47 -7.58 8.97
C GLN A 42 -2.75 -6.21 8.94
N TYR A 43 -3.44 -5.15 8.52
CA TYR A 43 -2.90 -3.80 8.40
C TYR A 43 -3.58 -2.81 9.34
N ASP A 44 -4.50 -3.27 10.21
CA ASP A 44 -5.27 -2.39 11.11
C ASP A 44 -4.38 -1.63 12.08
N HIS A 45 -3.22 -2.19 12.46
CA HIS A 45 -2.28 -1.50 13.33
C HIS A 45 -1.63 -0.27 12.69
N TYR A 46 -1.74 -0.12 11.36
CA TYR A 46 -1.35 1.09 10.63
C TYR A 46 -2.52 2.07 10.47
N GLN A 47 -3.77 1.65 10.72
CA GLN A 47 -4.92 2.55 10.73
C GLN A 47 -4.97 3.26 12.09
N THR A 48 -4.83 4.57 12.05
CA THR A 48 -4.84 5.42 13.25
C THR A 48 -5.78 6.60 13.04
N VAL A 49 -5.82 7.52 14.01
CA VAL A 49 -6.59 8.76 13.89
C VAL A 49 -5.66 9.97 14.05
N ASP A 50 -5.92 11.02 13.27
CA ASP A 50 -5.25 12.30 13.45
C ASP A 50 -5.74 13.05 14.70
N SER A 51 -5.15 14.22 14.97
CA SER A 51 -5.48 15.05 16.14
C SER A 51 -6.91 15.57 16.18
N ILE A 52 -7.67 15.44 15.08
CA ILE A 52 -9.08 15.84 15.00
C ILE A 52 -10.02 14.63 14.82
N GLY A 53 -9.50 13.41 15.00
CA GLY A 53 -10.27 12.16 15.01
C GLY A 53 -10.57 11.59 13.61
N ARG A 54 -9.90 12.07 12.55
CA ARG A 54 -10.04 11.51 11.21
C ARG A 54 -9.12 10.30 11.06
N GLU A 55 -9.64 9.22 10.50
CA GLU A 55 -8.86 8.03 10.15
C GLU A 55 -7.69 8.40 9.21
N ILE A 56 -6.51 7.87 9.48
CA ILE A 56 -5.32 8.01 8.65
C ILE A 56 -4.62 6.65 8.53
N LEU A 57 -3.89 6.44 7.43
CA LEU A 57 -3.01 5.30 7.25
C LEU A 57 -1.58 5.74 7.57
N ASP A 58 -1.07 5.34 8.75
CA ASP A 58 0.28 5.64 9.17
C ASP A 58 1.22 4.45 8.90
N MET A 59 1.95 4.53 7.79
CA MET A 59 2.92 3.51 7.37
C MET A 59 4.37 3.92 7.68
N THR A 60 4.59 4.86 8.60
CA THR A 60 5.94 5.37 8.92
C THR A 60 6.83 4.23 9.41
N GLY A 61 7.96 4.01 8.74
CA GLY A 61 8.91 2.94 9.06
C GLY A 61 8.55 1.55 8.51
N ALA A 62 7.38 1.37 7.89
CA ALA A 62 7.03 0.11 7.24
C ALA A 62 7.75 -0.06 5.88
N PRO A 63 8.10 -1.29 5.46
CA PRO A 63 8.66 -1.55 4.13
C PRO A 63 7.70 -1.12 3.01
N VAL A 64 8.23 -0.61 1.89
CA VAL A 64 7.42 -0.08 0.77
C VAL A 64 6.36 -1.08 0.28
N GLY A 65 6.70 -2.37 0.18
CA GLY A 65 5.74 -3.41 -0.21
C GLY A 65 4.55 -3.51 0.74
N THR A 66 4.80 -3.42 2.05
CA THR A 66 3.76 -3.39 3.08
C THR A 66 2.91 -2.13 2.98
N GLN A 67 3.50 -0.96 2.67
CA GLN A 67 2.73 0.28 2.49
C GLN A 67 1.74 0.18 1.33
N VAL A 68 2.18 -0.35 0.19
CA VAL A 68 1.33 -0.53 -1.00
C VAL A 68 0.21 -1.54 -0.72
N GLN A 69 0.52 -2.65 -0.06
CA GLN A 69 -0.49 -3.64 0.29
C GLN A 69 -1.51 -3.09 1.31
N ALA A 70 -1.05 -2.39 2.34
CA ALA A 70 -1.92 -1.76 3.33
C ALA A 70 -2.86 -0.74 2.67
N TRP A 71 -2.34 0.09 1.77
CA TRP A 71 -3.16 1.01 0.97
C TRP A 71 -4.23 0.28 0.15
N ASN A 72 -3.84 -0.72 -0.62
CA ASN A 72 -4.75 -1.45 -1.51
C ASN A 72 -5.89 -2.17 -0.76
N ASN A 73 -5.67 -2.51 0.52
CA ASN A 73 -6.66 -3.14 1.40
C ASN A 73 -7.36 -2.14 2.35
N SER A 74 -7.00 -0.86 2.33
CA SER A 74 -7.55 0.15 3.24
C SER A 74 -8.93 0.63 2.83
N ALA A 75 -9.78 0.96 3.82
CA ALA A 75 -11.04 1.66 3.58
C ALA A 75 -10.82 3.06 3.00
N LEU A 76 -9.72 3.72 3.40
CA LEU A 76 -9.31 5.04 2.91
C LEU A 76 -9.11 5.10 1.38
N LYS A 77 -8.80 3.98 0.73
CA LYS A 77 -8.77 3.91 -0.73
C LYS A 77 -10.13 4.21 -1.35
N THR A 78 -11.20 3.69 -0.76
CA THR A 78 -12.57 3.93 -1.24
C THR A 78 -12.89 5.42 -1.14
N ASP A 79 -12.60 6.03 0.01
CA ASP A 79 -12.80 7.47 0.24
C ASP A 79 -12.01 8.30 -0.78
N PHE A 80 -10.75 7.95 -1.01
CA PHE A 80 -9.90 8.59 -2.02
C PHE A 80 -10.49 8.51 -3.42
N LEU A 81 -11.05 7.37 -3.83
CA LEU A 81 -11.67 7.21 -5.14
C LEU A 81 -12.98 8.02 -5.28
N THR A 82 -13.65 8.34 -4.18
CA THR A 82 -14.87 9.20 -4.22
C THR A 82 -14.55 10.65 -4.59
N LEU A 83 -13.29 11.08 -4.42
CA LEU A 83 -12.85 12.42 -4.76
C LEU A 83 -12.66 12.62 -6.27
N PHE A 84 -12.56 11.55 -7.06
CA PHE A 84 -12.42 11.65 -8.51
C PHE A 84 -13.64 12.36 -9.14
N PRO A 85 -13.45 13.30 -10.09
CA PRO A 85 -12.20 13.66 -10.79
C PRO A 85 -11.47 14.88 -10.19
N ASP A 86 -11.70 15.24 -8.92
CA ASP A 86 -10.98 16.34 -8.29
C ASP A 86 -9.56 15.93 -7.86
N PHE A 87 -8.63 16.02 -8.81
CA PHE A 87 -7.23 15.65 -8.58
C PHE A 87 -6.53 16.52 -7.53
N SER A 88 -7.01 17.74 -7.28
CA SER A 88 -6.46 18.61 -6.24
C SER A 88 -6.84 18.09 -4.85
N GLU A 89 -8.12 17.76 -4.65
CA GLU A 89 -8.62 17.14 -3.42
C GLU A 89 -7.98 15.77 -3.18
N MET A 90 -7.77 14.97 -4.23
CA MET A 90 -7.05 13.70 -4.13
C MET A 90 -5.62 13.88 -3.59
N LYS A 91 -4.88 14.88 -4.06
CA LYS A 91 -3.51 15.19 -3.57
C LYS A 91 -3.52 15.70 -2.12
N ILE A 92 -4.54 16.48 -1.75
CA ILE A 92 -4.74 16.92 -0.36
C ILE A 92 -5.02 15.71 0.53
N PHE A 93 -5.90 14.80 0.11
CA PHE A 93 -6.19 13.56 0.83
C PHE A 93 -4.93 12.74 1.09
N VAL A 94 -4.08 12.53 0.07
CA VAL A 94 -2.81 11.81 0.23
C VAL A 94 -1.92 12.48 1.28
N ARG A 95 -1.81 13.80 1.24
CA ARG A 95 -1.00 14.57 2.21
C ARG A 95 -1.55 14.48 3.62
N GLU A 96 -2.86 14.56 3.78
CA GLU A 96 -3.50 14.65 5.10
C GLU A 96 -3.77 13.30 5.74
N ARG A 97 -4.10 12.26 4.96
CA ARG A 97 -4.59 10.98 5.47
C ARG A 97 -3.65 9.80 5.27
N VAL A 98 -2.52 10.01 4.61
CA VAL A 98 -1.47 9.00 4.46
C VAL A 98 -0.19 9.51 5.12
N ARG A 99 0.50 8.66 5.88
CA ARG A 99 1.87 8.90 6.38
C ARG A 99 2.77 7.78 5.87
N GLY A 100 3.96 8.16 5.42
CA GLY A 100 4.90 7.28 4.72
C GLY A 100 5.27 7.88 3.37
N ASP A 101 6.48 8.43 3.29
CA ASP A 101 6.95 9.21 2.14
C ASP A 101 6.92 8.40 0.84
N ALA A 102 7.27 7.11 0.91
CA ALA A 102 7.27 6.22 -0.24
C ALA A 102 5.85 6.01 -0.80
N LEU A 103 4.86 5.77 0.07
CA LEU A 103 3.47 5.61 -0.32
C LEU A 103 2.87 6.92 -0.83
N GLN A 104 3.12 8.05 -0.15
CA GLN A 104 2.67 9.37 -0.63
C GLN A 104 3.23 9.68 -2.01
N SER A 105 4.53 9.43 -2.24
CA SER A 105 5.17 9.64 -3.54
C SER A 105 4.53 8.78 -4.64
N LYS A 106 4.28 7.49 -4.37
CA LYS A 106 3.60 6.59 -5.31
C LYS A 106 2.17 7.04 -5.63
N LEU A 107 1.40 7.41 -4.62
CA LEU A 107 0.02 7.88 -4.80
C LEU A 107 -0.04 9.19 -5.60
N ASN A 108 0.79 10.16 -5.25
CA ASN A 108 0.87 11.42 -6.00
C ASN A 108 1.28 11.19 -7.46
N ALA A 109 2.26 10.33 -7.72
CA ALA A 109 2.66 9.98 -9.08
C ALA A 109 1.53 9.30 -9.87
N ALA A 110 0.75 8.43 -9.23
CA ALA A 110 -0.43 7.82 -9.84
C ALA A 110 -1.50 8.88 -10.19
N VAL A 111 -1.78 9.80 -9.26
CA VAL A 111 -2.71 10.92 -9.47
C VAL A 111 -2.23 11.82 -10.61
N ASP A 112 -0.97 12.25 -10.61
CA ASP A 112 -0.40 13.11 -11.66
C ASP A 112 -0.48 12.47 -13.04
N ASN A 113 -0.16 11.17 -13.13
CA ASN A 113 -0.23 10.43 -14.38
C ASN A 113 -1.69 10.34 -14.89
N VAL A 114 -2.63 9.99 -14.03
CA VAL A 114 -4.05 9.87 -14.40
C VAL A 114 -4.64 11.23 -14.74
N GLU A 115 -4.32 12.28 -13.99
CA GLU A 115 -4.73 13.66 -14.26
C GLU A 115 -4.32 14.09 -15.67
N SER A 116 -3.04 13.89 -16.02
CA SER A 116 -2.51 14.21 -17.34
C SER A 116 -3.21 13.44 -18.47
N GLN A 117 -3.39 12.12 -18.30
CA GLN A 117 -4.04 11.29 -19.31
C GLN A 117 -5.54 11.55 -19.44
N TYR A 118 -6.21 11.87 -18.32
CA TYR A 118 -7.63 12.19 -18.31
C TYR A 118 -7.91 13.53 -19.00
N PHE A 119 -7.14 14.58 -18.66
CA PHE A 119 -7.34 15.91 -19.27
C PHE A 119 -6.89 15.99 -20.73
N SER A 120 -5.93 15.17 -21.15
CA SER A 120 -5.57 15.05 -22.57
C SER A 120 -6.57 14.22 -23.38
N GLY A 121 -7.56 13.58 -22.73
CA GLY A 121 -8.51 12.67 -23.38
C GLY A 121 -7.94 11.32 -23.76
N ALA A 122 -6.69 11.02 -23.41
CA ALA A 122 -6.05 9.71 -23.62
C ALA A 122 -6.67 8.62 -22.75
N MET A 123 -7.28 9.00 -21.63
CA MET A 123 -7.91 8.10 -20.66
C MET A 123 -9.31 8.59 -20.32
N ASN A 124 -10.30 7.71 -20.38
CA ASN A 124 -11.67 8.02 -19.94
C ASN A 124 -11.85 7.80 -18.43
N ALA A 125 -13.00 8.23 -17.89
CA ALA A 125 -13.27 8.17 -16.44
C ALA A 125 -13.17 6.76 -15.86
N GLU A 126 -13.65 5.74 -16.58
CA GLU A 126 -13.61 4.35 -16.11
C GLU A 126 -12.18 3.79 -16.11
N GLN A 127 -11.37 4.15 -17.11
CA GLN A 127 -9.95 3.79 -17.14
C GLN A 127 -9.17 4.49 -16.02
N ALA A 128 -9.47 5.77 -15.76
CA ALA A 128 -8.85 6.55 -14.69
C ALA A 128 -9.12 5.95 -13.31
N LYS A 129 -10.39 5.63 -13.01
CA LYS A 129 -10.75 4.99 -11.75
C LYS A 129 -10.05 3.64 -11.56
N ARG A 130 -9.97 2.81 -12.61
CA ARG A 130 -9.26 1.52 -12.52
C ARG A 130 -7.77 1.68 -12.28
N GLU A 131 -7.12 2.67 -12.90
CA GLU A 131 -5.69 2.90 -12.69
C GLU A 131 -5.40 3.44 -11.27
N LEU A 132 -6.34 4.19 -10.68
CA LEU A 132 -6.25 4.69 -9.31
C LEU A 132 -6.63 3.64 -8.24
N ASP A 133 -7.39 2.60 -8.60
CA ASP A 133 -7.90 1.59 -7.66
C ASP A 133 -6.84 0.56 -7.22
N LEU A 134 -5.80 0.35 -8.01
CA LEU A 134 -4.73 -0.59 -7.67
C LEU A 134 -3.36 0.06 -7.80
N LEU A 135 -2.74 0.35 -6.66
CA LEU A 135 -1.40 0.89 -6.62
C LEU A 135 -0.37 -0.22 -6.91
N LYS A 136 0.54 0.07 -7.85
CA LYS A 136 1.60 -0.82 -8.33
C LYS A 136 2.93 -0.58 -7.60
#